data_AF-A0A067RLU2-F1
#
_entry.id   AF-A0A067RLU2-F1
#
_cell.length_a   1.000
_cell.length_b   1.000
_cell.length_c   1.000
_cell.angle_alpha   90.00
_cell.angle_beta   90.00
_cell.angle_gamma   90.00
#
_symmetry.space_group_name_H-M   'P 1'
#
loop_
_entity.id
_entity.type
_entity.pdbx_description
1 polymer ?
#
loop_
_entity_poly.entity_id
_entity_poly.type
_entity_poly.pdbx_seq_one_letter_code
_entity_poly.pdbx_strand_id
1 'polypeptide(L)'
;MTYLLLSMEEAYFAGYNDREFDTYGTETTPINQIFGGYIRTEVTCLECGTVSTTFQQCQDFSLDIKHVSTLDDALEDYFSPERLDEGGDYSCRRCNKKVVATKKFSLEKDPQVLCIQLKRYVVLLLDIIHFCIIHSLKDRLEGIKE
;
A
#
# COMPACT_ATOMS: atom_id res chain seq x y z
N MET A 1 1.78 -13.27 4.87
CA MET A 1 1.25 -12.87 6.18
C MET A 1 -0.26 -12.75 6.14
N THR A 2 -0.82 -11.96 5.22
CA THR A 2 -2.28 -11.77 5.03
C THR A 2 -3.10 -13.07 5.03
N TYR A 3 -2.66 -14.10 4.30
CA TYR A 3 -3.35 -15.41 4.31
C TYR A 3 -3.42 -16.06 5.69
N LEU A 4 -2.35 -15.97 6.49
CA LEU A 4 -2.32 -16.53 7.83
C LEU A 4 -3.32 -15.83 8.75
N LEU A 5 -3.35 -14.49 8.74
CA LEU A 5 -4.30 -13.72 9.54
C LEU A 5 -5.75 -14.00 9.13
N LEU A 6 -6.01 -14.07 7.82
CA LEU A 6 -7.33 -14.47 7.30
C LEU A 6 -7.73 -15.86 7.78
N SER A 7 -6.86 -16.87 7.65
CA SER A 7 -7.17 -18.22 8.12
C SER A 7 -7.37 -18.29 9.64
N MET A 8 -6.66 -17.46 10.42
CA MET A 8 -6.86 -17.36 11.86
C MET A 8 -8.23 -16.75 12.20
N GLU A 9 -8.66 -15.72 11.47
CA GLU A 9 -9.99 -15.13 11.61
C GLU A 9 -11.08 -16.14 11.23
N GLU A 10 -10.95 -16.80 10.08
CA GLU A 10 -11.89 -17.83 9.62
C GLU A 10 -12.01 -18.97 10.63
N ALA A 11 -10.89 -19.46 11.18
CA ALA A 11 -10.90 -20.51 12.20
C ALA A 11 -11.55 -20.04 13.51
N TYR A 12 -11.34 -18.78 13.90
CA TYR A 12 -11.99 -18.20 15.07
C TYR A 12 -13.51 -18.12 14.87
N PHE A 13 -13.97 -17.68 13.69
CA PHE A 13 -15.40 -17.60 13.37
C PHE A 13 -16.06 -18.96 13.19
N ALA A 14 -15.34 -19.96 12.64
CA ALA A 14 -15.87 -21.31 12.49
C ALA A 14 -16.26 -21.96 13.83
N GLY A 15 -15.68 -21.51 14.95
CA GLY A 15 -16.06 -21.93 16.30
C GLY A 15 -17.38 -21.33 16.82
N TYR A 16 -17.95 -20.34 16.14
CA TYR A 16 -19.19 -19.68 16.50
C TYR A 16 -20.30 -20.05 15.50
N ASN A 17 -21.31 -20.81 15.95
CA ASN A 17 -22.48 -21.17 15.13
C ASN A 17 -23.23 -19.91 14.64
N ASP A 18 -23.03 -19.56 13.36
CA ASP A 18 -23.90 -18.77 12.48
C ASP A 18 -24.48 -17.46 13.06
N ARG A 19 -23.80 -16.83 14.01
CA ARG A 19 -24.07 -15.44 14.36
C ARG A 19 -23.33 -14.59 13.35
N GLU A 20 -24.06 -13.93 12.46
CA GLU A 20 -23.51 -12.79 11.71
C GLU A 20 -22.92 -11.82 12.73
N PHE A 21 -21.60 -11.74 12.78
CA PHE A 21 -20.94 -10.66 13.49
C PHE A 21 -21.16 -9.40 12.66
N ASP A 22 -21.69 -8.37 13.30
CA ASP A 22 -21.70 -7.04 12.71
C ASP A 22 -20.25 -6.55 12.51
N THR A 23 -20.08 -5.43 11.80
CA THR A 23 -18.76 -4.83 11.56
C THR A 23 -17.96 -4.66 12.86
N TYR A 24 -18.63 -4.39 13.98
CA TYR A 24 -18.01 -4.24 15.29
C TYR A 24 -17.51 -5.57 15.88
N GLY A 25 -18.28 -6.64 15.71
CA GLY A 25 -17.90 -7.99 16.09
C GLY A 25 -16.67 -8.50 15.34
N THR A 26 -16.51 -8.11 14.07
CA THR A 26 -15.34 -8.47 13.28
C THR A 26 -14.07 -7.72 13.71
N GLU A 27 -14.20 -6.50 14.21
CA GLU A 27 -13.08 -5.64 14.65
C GLU A 27 -12.59 -5.98 16.07
N THR A 28 -13.37 -6.77 16.84
CA THR A 28 -13.07 -7.12 18.23
C THR A 28 -12.53 -8.53 18.41
N THR A 29 -12.26 -9.26 17.32
CA THR A 29 -11.63 -10.58 17.38
C THR A 29 -10.25 -10.48 18.03
N PRO A 30 -9.74 -11.56 18.67
CA PRO A 30 -8.37 -11.58 19.19
C PRO A 30 -7.34 -11.22 18.12
N ILE A 31 -7.58 -11.60 16.86
CA ILE A 31 -6.71 -11.29 15.73
C ILE A 31 -6.67 -9.77 15.50
N ASN A 32 -7.83 -9.09 15.45
CA ASN A 32 -7.91 -7.65 15.26
C ASN A 32 -7.52 -6.82 16.49
N GLN A 33 -7.58 -7.40 17.69
CA GLN A 33 -7.03 -6.75 18.89
C GLN A 33 -5.49 -6.74 18.89
N ILE A 34 -4.86 -7.76 18.30
CA ILE A 34 -3.40 -7.91 18.28
C ILE A 34 -2.79 -7.23 17.05
N PHE A 35 -3.28 -7.59 15.86
CA PHE A 35 -2.71 -7.16 14.57
C PHE A 35 -3.51 -6.04 13.89
N GLY A 36 -4.74 -5.80 14.33
CA GLY A 36 -5.61 -4.78 13.75
C GLY A 36 -5.28 -3.37 14.24
N GLY A 37 -5.22 -2.45 13.30
CA GLY A 37 -5.11 -1.01 13.52
C GLY A 37 -6.06 -0.24 12.60
N TYR A 38 -6.00 1.10 12.68
CA TYR A 38 -6.71 1.98 11.77
C TYR A 38 -5.76 3.00 11.17
N ILE A 39 -5.90 3.18 9.86
CA ILE A 39 -5.24 4.23 9.09
C ILE A 39 -6.27 5.33 8.82
N ARG A 40 -5.87 6.56 9.11
CA ARG A 40 -6.52 7.77 8.65
C ARG A 40 -5.88 8.20 7.34
N THR A 41 -6.68 8.23 6.28
CA THR A 41 -6.29 8.77 4.97
C THR A 41 -6.93 10.14 4.80
N GLU A 42 -6.13 11.14 4.50
CA GLU A 42 -6.59 12.51 4.24
C GLU A 42 -6.23 12.93 2.83
N VAL A 43 -7.23 13.39 2.08
CA VAL A 43 -7.05 13.96 0.74
C VAL A 43 -7.40 15.44 0.77
N THR A 44 -6.40 16.29 0.59
CA THR A 44 -6.54 17.75 0.60
C THR A 44 -6.53 18.28 -0.83
N CYS A 45 -7.64 18.89 -1.24
CA CYS A 45 -7.72 19.59 -2.53
C CYS A 45 -6.84 20.85 -2.51
N LEU A 46 -5.91 20.98 -3.46
CA LEU A 46 -5.00 22.13 -3.51
C LEU A 46 -5.63 23.40 -4.11
N GLU A 47 -6.81 23.28 -4.72
CA GLU A 47 -7.53 24.42 -5.31
C GLU A 47 -8.48 25.09 -4.30
N CYS A 48 -9.27 24.31 -3.55
CA CYS A 48 -10.26 24.83 -2.61
C CYS A 48 -9.96 24.55 -1.12
N GLY A 49 -8.86 23.84 -0.83
CA GLY A 49 -8.45 23.51 0.55
C GLY A 49 -9.35 22.51 1.28
N THR A 50 -10.34 21.92 0.61
CA THR A 50 -11.25 20.97 1.25
C THR A 50 -10.51 19.66 1.54
N VAL A 51 -10.60 19.20 2.79
CA VAL A 51 -10.01 17.94 3.25
C VAL A 51 -11.10 16.87 3.28
N SER A 52 -10.81 15.72 2.66
CA SER A 52 -11.63 14.51 2.74
C SER A 52 -10.89 13.49 3.59
N THR A 53 -11.50 13.06 4.71
CA THR A 53 -10.90 12.10 5.63
C THR A 53 -11.65 10.77 5.56
N THR A 54 -10.92 9.68 5.49
CA THR A 54 -11.47 8.31 5.53
C THR A 54 -10.67 7.46 6.52
N PHE A 55 -11.34 6.55 7.21
CA PHE A 55 -10.74 5.61 8.14
C PHE A 55 -10.81 4.21 7.56
N GLN A 56 -9.69 3.48 7.61
CA GLN A 56 -9.58 2.15 7.03
C GLN A 56 -8.89 1.24 8.04
N GLN A 57 -9.45 0.06 8.28
CA GLN A 57 -8.80 -0.96 9.07
C GLN A 57 -7.56 -1.47 8.33
N CYS A 58 -6.48 -1.72 9.08
CA CYS A 58 -5.24 -2.27 8.55
C CYS A 58 -4.74 -3.42 9.44
N GLN A 59 -4.10 -4.41 8.82
CA GLN A 59 -3.41 -5.50 9.53
C GLN A 59 -1.92 -5.60 9.16
N ASP A 60 -1.52 -5.01 8.04
CA ASP A 60 -0.14 -4.96 7.60
C ASP A 60 0.15 -3.67 6.81
N PHE A 61 1.43 -3.25 6.84
CA PHE A 61 1.95 -2.15 6.05
C PHE A 61 2.90 -2.67 4.98
N SER A 62 2.51 -2.46 3.73
CA SER A 62 3.33 -2.84 2.57
C SER A 62 4.20 -1.66 2.12
N LEU A 63 5.45 -1.61 2.59
CA LEU A 63 6.41 -0.52 2.35
C LEU A 63 7.15 -0.70 1.03
N ASP A 64 7.27 0.38 0.23
CA ASP A 64 8.20 0.41 -0.89
C ASP A 64 9.63 0.63 -0.35
N ILE A 65 10.59 -0.12 -0.89
CA ILE A 65 11.99 -0.06 -0.46
C ILE A 65 12.96 0.32 -1.59
N LYS A 66 12.46 0.77 -2.75
CA LYS A 66 13.32 1.03 -3.93
C LYS A 66 14.36 2.13 -3.71
N HIS A 67 14.05 3.14 -2.90
CA HIS A 67 14.87 4.35 -2.75
C HIS A 67 15.26 4.66 -1.31
N VAL A 68 15.05 3.70 -0.40
CA VAL A 68 15.25 3.87 1.05
C VAL A 68 16.21 2.82 1.58
N SER A 69 17.01 3.21 2.57
CA SER A 69 18.09 2.38 3.10
C SER A 69 17.78 1.78 4.46
N THR A 70 16.90 2.42 5.22
CA THR A 70 16.45 1.98 6.54
C THR A 70 14.94 1.77 6.58
N LEU A 71 14.47 1.07 7.61
CA LEU A 71 13.04 0.89 7.84
C LEU A 71 12.38 2.23 8.21
N ASP A 72 13.07 3.07 8.97
CA ASP A 72 12.60 4.40 9.35
C ASP A 72 12.36 5.28 8.12
N ASP A 73 13.31 5.30 7.17
CA ASP A 73 13.14 6.01 5.89
C ASP A 73 11.90 5.49 5.12
N ALA A 74 11.71 4.17 5.09
CA ALA A 74 10.58 3.55 4.39
C ALA A 74 9.23 3.88 5.03
N LEU A 75 9.18 3.99 6.36
CA LEU A 75 8.00 4.40 7.10
C LEU A 75 7.72 5.90 6.93
N GLU A 76 8.76 6.73 6.97
CA GLU A 76 8.64 8.17 6.71
C GLU A 76 8.10 8.43 5.31
N ASP A 77 8.64 7.74 4.29
CA ASP A 77 8.15 7.83 2.91
C ASP A 77 6.69 7.36 2.81
N TYR A 78 6.32 6.24 3.45
CA TYR A 78 4.96 5.71 3.42
C TYR A 78 3.90 6.68 4.01
N PHE A 79 4.25 7.40 5.08
CA PHE A 79 3.37 8.39 5.70
C PHE A 79 3.57 9.82 5.16
N SER A 80 4.45 9.98 4.17
CA SER A 80 4.66 11.25 3.51
C SER A 80 3.46 11.65 2.64
N PRO A 81 3.17 12.95 2.48
CA PRO A 81 2.10 13.38 1.61
C PRO A 81 2.46 13.13 0.13
N GLU A 82 1.65 12.33 -0.56
CA GLU A 82 1.76 12.05 -1.99
C GLU A 82 0.90 13.02 -2.80
N ARG A 83 1.41 13.51 -3.92
CA ARG A 83 0.65 14.39 -4.82
C ARG A 83 -0.16 13.54 -5.82
N LEU A 84 -1.46 13.80 -5.87
CA LEU A 84 -2.39 13.25 -6.86
C LEU A 84 -2.49 14.28 -7.99
N ASP A 85 -1.89 13.98 -9.15
CA ASP A 85 -1.80 14.90 -10.28
C ASP A 85 -3.07 14.93 -11.16
N GLU A 86 -3.12 15.88 -12.09
CA GLU A 86 -4.29 16.21 -12.92
C GLU A 86 -4.70 15.10 -13.93
N GLY A 87 -3.99 13.98 -13.96
CA GLY A 87 -4.21 12.85 -14.87
C GLY A 87 -5.46 12.00 -14.58
N GLY A 88 -6.08 12.13 -13.41
CA GLY A 88 -7.32 11.43 -13.11
C GLY A 88 -7.51 10.88 -11.71
N ASP A 89 -6.56 11.11 -10.80
CA ASP A 89 -6.50 10.37 -9.54
C ASP A 89 -7.41 10.94 -8.44
N TYR A 90 -7.94 12.15 -8.63
CA TYR A 90 -8.89 12.74 -7.68
C TYR A 90 -9.91 13.69 -8.34
N SER A 91 -11.17 13.53 -7.95
CA SER A 91 -12.28 14.43 -8.30
C SER A 91 -12.82 15.10 -7.04
N CYS A 92 -12.68 16.42 -6.96
CA CYS A 92 -13.13 17.17 -5.80
C CYS A 92 -14.64 17.41 -5.87
N ARG A 93 -15.39 16.96 -4.86
CA ARG A 93 -16.85 17.17 -4.76
C ARG A 93 -17.25 18.64 -4.68
N ARG A 94 -16.39 19.50 -4.11
CA ARG A 94 -16.64 20.93 -3.95
C ARG A 94 -16.35 21.72 -5.22
N CYS A 95 -15.24 21.44 -5.91
CA CYS A 95 -14.93 22.05 -7.20
C CYS A 95 -15.74 21.44 -8.36
N ASN A 96 -16.31 20.25 -8.15
CA ASN A 96 -17.01 19.45 -9.15
C ASN A 96 -16.18 19.19 -10.42
N LYS A 97 -14.87 19.00 -10.27
CA LYS A 97 -13.92 18.71 -11.35
C LYS A 97 -12.71 17.96 -10.83
N LYS A 98 -11.91 17.41 -11.75
CA LYS A 98 -10.59 16.84 -11.46
C LYS A 98 -9.63 17.96 -11.08
N VAL A 99 -8.90 17.76 -9.99
CA VAL A 99 -7.99 18.76 -9.42
C VAL A 99 -6.78 18.06 -8.84
N VAL A 100 -5.67 18.79 -8.73
CA VAL A 100 -4.53 18.35 -7.94
C VAL A 100 -4.94 18.28 -6.47
N ALA A 101 -4.57 17.18 -5.82
CA ALA A 101 -4.75 17.01 -4.39
C ALA A 101 -3.49 16.41 -3.77
N THR A 102 -3.39 16.50 -2.45
CA THR A 102 -2.38 15.79 -1.68
C THR A 102 -3.05 14.72 -0.84
N LYS A 103 -2.58 13.48 -0.94
CA LYS A 103 -3.03 12.34 -0.15
C LYS A 103 -2.00 12.02 0.92
N LYS A 104 -2.43 11.85 2.17
CA LYS A 104 -1.55 11.49 3.28
C LYS A 104 -2.17 10.36 4.08
N PHE A 105 -1.33 9.45 4.56
CA PHE A 105 -1.71 8.44 5.53
C PHE A 105 -1.22 8.83 6.93
N SER A 106 -1.91 8.35 7.95
CA SER A 106 -1.49 8.46 9.35
C SER A 106 -2.09 7.29 10.14
N LEU A 107 -1.40 6.87 11.21
CA LEU A 107 -1.95 5.90 12.15
C LEU A 107 -2.99 6.58 13.03
N GLU A 108 -4.23 6.12 12.93
CA GLU A 108 -5.32 6.52 13.83
C GLU A 108 -5.33 5.66 15.09
N LYS A 109 -5.10 4.35 14.90
CA LYS A 109 -4.98 3.38 15.98
C LYS A 109 -3.84 2.42 15.62
N ASP A 110 -2.85 2.32 16.49
CA ASP A 110 -1.75 1.38 16.36
C ASP A 110 -2.17 -0.05 16.71
N PRO A 111 -1.66 -1.06 15.99
CA PRO A 111 -1.79 -2.46 16.39
C PRO A 111 -0.80 -2.78 17.53
N GLN A 112 -1.14 -3.76 18.37
CA GLN A 112 -0.20 -4.23 19.40
C GLN A 112 1.03 -4.90 18.77
N VAL A 113 0.84 -5.57 17.63
CA VAL A 113 1.91 -6.18 16.84
C VAL A 113 1.82 -5.65 15.41
N LEU A 114 2.80 -4.83 15.05
CA LEU A 114 2.91 -4.25 13.72
C LEU A 114 3.48 -5.26 12.72
N CYS A 115 2.69 -5.65 11.72
CA CYS A 115 3.17 -6.46 10.61
C CYS A 115 3.63 -5.56 9.46
N ILE A 116 4.88 -5.75 9.02
CA ILE A 116 5.46 -5.00 7.89
C ILE A 116 5.84 -5.95 6.77
N GLN A 117 5.35 -5.65 5.57
CA GLN A 117 5.74 -6.31 4.34
C GLN A 117 6.61 -5.36 3.50
N LEU A 118 7.83 -5.80 3.18
CA LEU A 118 8.72 -5.03 2.31
C LEU A 118 8.48 -5.42 0.85
N LYS A 119 8.14 -4.46 -0.01
CA LYS A 119 7.98 -4.65 -1.46
C LYS A 119 9.35 -4.74 -2.13
N ARG A 120 9.95 -5.92 -2.08
CA ARG A 120 11.29 -6.21 -2.66
C ARG A 120 11.31 -6.41 -4.17
N TYR A 121 10.16 -6.30 -4.83
CA TYR A 121 10.03 -6.57 -6.27
C TYR A 121 10.28 -5.30 -7.07
N VAL A 122 11.31 -5.32 -7.91
CA VAL A 122 11.54 -4.30 -8.93
C VAL A 122 10.96 -4.85 -10.24
N VAL A 123 9.93 -4.17 -10.78
CA VAL A 123 9.38 -4.52 -12.09
C VAL A 123 10.37 -4.03 -13.16
N LEU A 124 11.37 -4.86 -13.45
CA LEU A 124 12.33 -4.63 -14.54
C LEU A 124 11.71 -5.04 -15.88
N LEU A 125 10.66 -4.33 -16.33
CA LEU A 125 10.05 -4.62 -17.63
C LEU A 125 10.84 -4.04 -18.82
N LEU A 126 11.81 -3.14 -18.58
CA LEU A 126 12.71 -2.63 -19.63
C LEU A 126 14.12 -3.23 -19.56
N ASP A 127 14.62 -3.63 -18.39
CA ASP A 127 16.01 -4.08 -18.28
C ASP A 127 16.23 -5.51 -18.80
N ILE A 128 15.23 -6.40 -18.76
CA ILE A 128 15.40 -7.75 -19.34
C ILE A 128 15.46 -7.69 -20.86
N ILE A 129 14.61 -6.87 -21.51
CA ILE A 129 14.60 -6.75 -22.97
C ILE A 129 15.84 -5.97 -23.44
N HIS A 130 16.21 -4.88 -22.77
CA HIS A 130 17.39 -4.11 -23.13
C HIS A 130 18.69 -4.91 -22.89
N PHE A 131 18.82 -5.60 -21.75
CA PHE A 131 20.00 -6.44 -21.48
C PHE A 131 20.05 -7.66 -22.40
N CYS A 132 18.93 -8.35 -22.67
CA CYS A 132 18.91 -9.51 -23.55
C CYS A 132 19.16 -9.13 -25.03
N ILE A 133 18.63 -8.00 -25.52
CA ILE A 133 18.93 -7.50 -26.87
C ILE A 133 20.39 -7.03 -26.97
N ILE A 134 20.92 -6.31 -25.97
CA ILE A 134 22.33 -5.88 -25.98
C ILE A 134 23.27 -7.08 -25.93
N HIS A 135 23.01 -8.07 -25.08
CA HIS A 135 23.85 -9.27 -25.00
C HIS A 135 23.77 -10.07 -26.31
N SER A 136 22.55 -10.28 -26.86
CA SER A 136 22.35 -10.98 -28.13
C SER A 136 22.97 -10.26 -29.34
N LEU A 137 22.98 -8.92 -29.36
CA LEU A 137 23.64 -8.13 -30.41
C LEU A 137 25.17 -8.09 -30.25
N LYS A 138 25.67 -8.13 -29.01
CA LYS A 138 27.12 -8.17 -28.72
C LYS A 138 27.72 -9.51 -29.13
N ASP A 139 27.05 -10.62 -28.80
CA ASP A 139 27.46 -11.97 -29.25
C ASP A 139 27.45 -12.10 -30.78
N ARG A 140 26.52 -11.42 -31.47
CA ARG A 140 26.45 -11.40 -32.94
C ARG A 140 27.49 -10.52 -33.61
N LEU A 141 28.02 -9.50 -32.93
CA LEU A 141 29.05 -8.59 -33.46
C LEU A 141 30.47 -9.11 -33.21
N GLU A 142 30.68 -9.87 -32.12
CA GLU A 142 31.96 -10.51 -31.83
C GLU A 142 32.22 -11.76 -32.70
N GLY A 143 31.18 -12.43 -33.19
CA GLY A 143 31.29 -13.57 -34.12
C GLY A 143 31.50 -13.25 -35.60
N ILE A 144 31.65 -11.97 -35.99
CA ILE A 144 31.88 -11.55 -37.40
C ILE A 144 33.34 -11.08 -37.62
N LYS A 145 34.21 -11.19 -36.60
CA LYS A 145 35.62 -10.76 -36.66
C LYS A 145 36.65 -11.90 -36.73
N GLU A 146 36.24 -13.11 -37.13
CA GLU A 146 37.17 -14.19 -37.52
C GLU A 146 36.96 -14.62 -38.99
#